data_AF-A0A835W3V4-F1
#
_entry.id   AF-A0A835W3V4-F1
#
_cell.length_a   1.000
_cell.length_b   1.000
_cell.length_c   1.000
_cell.angle_alpha   90.00
_cell.angle_beta   90.00
_cell.angle_gamma   90.00
#
_symmetry.space_group_name_H-M   'P 1'
#
loop_
_entity.id
_entity.type
_entity.pdbx_description
1 polymer ?
#
loop_
_entity_poly.entity_id
_entity_poly.type
_entity_poly.pdbx_seq_one_letter_code
_entity_poly.pdbx_strand_id
1 'polypeptide(L)'
;MICKLAVTPQDARAALNAFAAVRASLVRQGRVAPYDTRLAVAFVHMIRDADAPDVLVEALRRAPELGLLLSQTRLHELLQHWGELGELAKIEEVLAAMPLGGVPYNHVTAYIVIRTAVNLGAQDKAEYYASAMVQRQIRLTPAATRLLELGRERLRQQQQDLQQGEQQQLMQ
;
A
#
# COMPACT_ATOMS: atom_id res chain seq x y z
N MET A 1 16.39 -15.58 -13.15
CA MET A 1 15.52 -14.41 -13.40
C MET A 1 15.94 -13.35 -12.39
N ILE A 2 16.33 -12.14 -12.83
CA ILE A 2 16.97 -11.12 -11.97
C ILE A 2 16.15 -10.80 -10.71
N CYS A 3 14.82 -10.85 -10.81
CA CYS A 3 13.89 -10.67 -9.69
C CYS A 3 14.10 -11.65 -8.53
N LYS A 4 14.58 -12.87 -8.79
CA LYS A 4 14.79 -13.89 -7.74
C LYS A 4 16.08 -13.69 -6.95
N LEU A 5 16.97 -12.82 -7.43
CA LEU A 5 18.27 -12.56 -6.81
C LEU A 5 18.30 -11.21 -6.09
N ALA A 6 17.29 -10.37 -6.31
CA ALA A 6 17.19 -9.06 -5.72
C ALA A 6 16.58 -9.17 -4.31
N VAL A 7 17.42 -8.92 -3.30
CA VAL A 7 17.07 -9.01 -1.88
C VAL A 7 17.26 -7.70 -1.13
N THR A 8 17.80 -6.68 -1.81
CA THR A 8 17.96 -5.32 -1.29
C THR A 8 17.23 -4.29 -2.14
N PRO A 9 16.88 -3.10 -1.60
CA PRO A 9 16.29 -2.02 -2.40
C PRO A 9 17.17 -1.61 -3.58
N GLN A 10 18.50 -1.66 -3.44
CA GLN A 10 19.44 -1.38 -4.50
C GLN A 10 19.35 -2.42 -5.63
N ASP A 11 19.18 -3.70 -5.30
CA ASP A 11 18.98 -4.74 -6.32
C ASP A 11 17.66 -4.55 -7.06
N ALA A 12 16.58 -4.24 -6.33
CA ALA A 12 15.27 -3.96 -6.90
C ALA A 12 15.32 -2.75 -7.86
N ARG A 13 16.07 -1.70 -7.48
CA ARG A 13 16.34 -0.53 -8.32
C ARG A 13 17.10 -0.93 -9.59
N ALA A 14 18.16 -1.72 -9.47
CA ALA A 14 18.92 -2.21 -10.62
C ALA A 14 18.05 -3.07 -11.56
N ALA A 15 17.19 -3.92 -11.01
CA ALA A 15 16.24 -4.72 -11.76
C ALA A 15 15.23 -3.85 -12.52
N LEU A 16 14.65 -2.81 -11.88
CA LEU A 16 13.75 -1.86 -12.55
C LEU A 16 14.42 -1.15 -13.72
N ASN A 17 15.68 -0.71 -13.55
CA ASN A 17 16.46 -0.09 -14.62
C ASN A 17 16.71 -1.08 -15.77
N ALA A 18 16.99 -2.35 -15.45
CA ALA A 18 17.13 -3.40 -16.46
C ALA A 18 15.81 -3.65 -17.21
N PHE A 19 14.67 -3.67 -16.52
CA PHE A 19 13.35 -3.73 -17.15
C PHE A 19 13.14 -2.58 -18.13
N ALA A 20 13.41 -1.35 -17.71
CA ALA A 20 13.28 -0.17 -18.58
C ALA A 20 14.19 -0.27 -19.82
N ALA A 21 15.45 -0.67 -19.66
CA ALA A 21 16.40 -0.81 -20.76
C ALA A 21 15.98 -1.89 -21.77
N VAL A 22 15.58 -3.06 -21.28
CA VAL A 22 15.08 -4.17 -22.11
C VAL A 22 13.81 -3.73 -22.84
N ARG A 23 12.88 -3.08 -22.13
CA ARG A 23 11.63 -2.59 -22.69
C ARG A 23 11.87 -1.58 -23.82
N ALA A 24 12.74 -0.60 -23.59
CA ALA A 24 13.11 0.37 -24.61
C ALA A 24 13.72 -0.30 -25.85
N SER A 25 14.54 -1.35 -25.67
CA SER A 25 15.09 -2.14 -26.78
C SER A 25 14.01 -2.87 -27.57
N LEU A 26 13.07 -3.54 -26.88
CA LEU A 26 11.94 -4.25 -27.51
C LEU A 26 11.05 -3.29 -28.30
N VAL A 27 10.74 -2.12 -27.75
CA VAL A 27 9.95 -1.10 -28.44
C VAL A 27 10.64 -0.61 -29.71
N ARG A 28 11.96 -0.36 -29.69
CA ARG A 28 12.73 0.00 -30.89
C ARG A 28 12.71 -1.10 -31.96
N GLN A 29 12.51 -2.36 -31.57
CA GLN A 29 12.34 -3.50 -32.47
C GLN A 29 10.87 -3.72 -32.91
N GLY A 30 9.96 -2.80 -32.58
CA GLY A 30 8.53 -2.90 -32.91
C GLY A 30 7.71 -3.81 -31.98
N ARG A 31 8.32 -4.38 -30.94
CA ARG A 31 7.65 -5.25 -29.98
C ARG A 31 7.06 -4.45 -28.83
N VAL A 32 5.84 -3.94 -29.04
CA VAL A 32 5.16 -3.03 -28.10
C VAL A 32 4.25 -3.72 -27.08
N ALA A 33 4.07 -5.04 -27.16
CA ALA A 33 3.28 -5.78 -26.17
C ALA A 33 3.88 -5.63 -24.75
N PRO A 34 3.06 -5.48 -23.70
CA PRO A 34 3.53 -5.48 -22.31
C PRO A 34 4.26 -6.77 -21.95
N TYR A 35 4.98 -6.75 -20.83
CA TYR A 35 5.50 -7.96 -20.23
C TYR A 35 4.37 -8.90 -19.81
N ASP A 36 4.68 -10.20 -19.81
CA ASP A 36 3.70 -11.20 -19.38
C ASP A 36 3.40 -11.09 -17.87
N THR A 37 2.27 -11.69 -17.48
CA THR A 37 1.82 -11.69 -16.09
C THR A 37 2.81 -12.38 -15.15
N ARG A 38 3.59 -13.37 -15.64
CA ARG A 38 4.55 -14.09 -14.80
C ARG A 38 5.68 -13.17 -14.37
N LEU A 39 6.14 -12.30 -15.27
CA LEU A 39 7.16 -11.32 -15.00
C LEU A 39 6.66 -10.21 -14.07
N ALA A 40 5.43 -9.75 -14.27
CA ALA A 40 4.79 -8.80 -13.36
C ALA A 40 4.66 -9.37 -11.93
N VAL A 41 4.29 -10.65 -11.80
CA VAL A 41 4.25 -11.34 -10.49
C VAL A 41 5.65 -11.46 -9.88
N ALA A 42 6.65 -11.86 -10.66
CA ALA A 42 8.02 -11.95 -10.17
C ALA A 42 8.56 -10.58 -9.72
N PHE A 43 8.17 -9.50 -10.40
CA PHE A 43 8.48 -8.14 -9.98
C PHE A 43 7.85 -7.80 -8.62
N VAL A 44 6.57 -8.08 -8.40
CA VAL A 44 5.91 -7.83 -7.10
C VAL A 44 6.58 -8.64 -5.98
N HIS A 45 6.92 -9.91 -6.21
CA HIS A 45 7.63 -10.70 -5.20
C HIS A 45 9.00 -10.11 -4.88
N MET A 46 9.74 -9.67 -5.90
CA MET A 46 11.02 -8.96 -5.69
C MET A 46 10.83 -7.70 -4.83
N ILE A 47 9.79 -6.89 -5.08
CA ILE A 47 9.50 -5.71 -4.25
C ILE A 47 9.28 -6.11 -2.79
N ARG A 48 8.55 -7.21 -2.55
CA ARG A 48 8.33 -7.73 -1.20
C ARG A 48 9.64 -8.13 -0.53
N ASP A 49 10.40 -8.98 -1.21
CA ASP A 49 11.59 -9.62 -0.66
C ASP A 49 12.71 -8.61 -0.41
N ALA A 50 12.80 -7.59 -1.26
CA ALA A 50 13.74 -6.48 -1.14
C ALA A 50 13.24 -5.31 -0.29
N ASP A 51 11.98 -5.35 0.18
CA ASP A 51 11.29 -4.25 0.89
C ASP A 51 11.49 -2.88 0.23
N ALA A 52 11.13 -2.79 -1.06
CA ALA A 52 11.43 -1.65 -1.93
C ALA A 52 10.18 -0.88 -2.40
N PRO A 53 9.42 -0.21 -1.50
CA PRO A 53 8.19 0.50 -1.86
C PRO A 53 8.42 1.65 -2.85
N ASP A 54 9.56 2.33 -2.78
CA ASP A 54 9.95 3.42 -3.68
C ASP A 54 10.13 2.94 -5.13
N VAL A 55 10.71 1.74 -5.32
CA VAL A 55 10.84 1.09 -6.62
C VAL A 55 9.47 0.72 -7.17
N LEU A 56 8.56 0.24 -6.33
CA LEU A 56 7.18 -0.04 -6.73
C LEU A 56 6.42 1.22 -7.13
N VAL A 57 6.56 2.31 -6.37
CA VAL A 57 5.96 3.62 -6.68
C VAL A 57 6.42 4.11 -8.04
N GLU A 58 7.72 4.02 -8.34
CA GLU A 58 8.24 4.40 -9.65
C GLU A 58 7.69 3.49 -10.75
N ALA A 59 7.66 2.17 -10.51
CA ALA A 59 7.12 1.22 -11.47
C ALA A 59 5.64 1.47 -11.78
N LEU A 60 4.84 1.85 -10.79
CA LEU A 60 3.45 2.27 -10.97
C LEU A 60 3.35 3.54 -11.81
N ARG A 61 4.12 4.59 -11.48
CA ARG A 61 4.11 5.86 -12.22
C ARG A 61 4.52 5.71 -13.68
N ARG A 62 5.39 4.74 -13.98
CA ARG A 62 5.93 4.45 -15.31
C ARG A 62 5.35 3.17 -15.92
N ALA A 63 4.25 2.63 -15.39
CA ALA A 63 3.74 1.31 -15.77
C ALA A 63 3.54 1.13 -17.29
N PRO A 64 2.99 2.12 -18.05
CA PRO A 64 2.86 2.02 -19.50
C PRO A 64 4.21 2.00 -20.23
N GLU A 65 5.17 2.84 -19.78
CA GLU A 65 6.51 2.91 -20.34
C GLU A 65 7.26 1.59 -20.13
N LEU A 66 7.18 1.06 -18.92
CA LEU A 66 7.83 -0.19 -18.51
C LEU A 66 7.14 -1.43 -19.08
N GLY A 67 5.90 -1.32 -19.56
CA GLY A 67 5.09 -2.46 -19.96
C GLY A 67 4.79 -3.41 -18.79
N LEU A 68 4.75 -2.90 -17.55
CA LEU A 68 4.46 -3.68 -16.35
C LEU A 68 2.99 -3.49 -15.96
N LEU A 69 2.17 -4.50 -16.25
CA LEU A 69 0.77 -4.52 -15.84
C LEU A 69 0.63 -5.17 -14.45
N LEU A 70 0.69 -4.33 -13.41
CA LEU A 70 0.59 -4.78 -12.03
C LEU A 70 -0.87 -5.09 -11.68
N SER A 71 -1.12 -6.27 -11.12
CA SER A 71 -2.48 -6.67 -10.76
C SER A 71 -2.88 -6.15 -9.38
N GLN A 72 -4.16 -5.82 -9.24
CA GLN A 72 -4.74 -5.32 -8.01
C GLN A 72 -4.55 -6.31 -6.83
N THR A 73 -4.80 -7.61 -7.06
CA THR A 73 -4.63 -8.65 -6.03
C THR A 73 -3.22 -8.69 -5.46
N ARG A 74 -2.18 -8.59 -6.31
CA ARG A 74 -0.79 -8.66 -5.86
C ARG A 74 -0.36 -7.43 -5.10
N LEU A 75 -0.86 -6.25 -5.51
CA LEU A 75 -0.66 -5.04 -4.74
C LEU A 75 -1.35 -5.13 -3.38
N HIS A 76 -2.57 -5.68 -3.30
CA HIS A 76 -3.24 -5.88 -2.01
C HIS A 76 -2.49 -6.82 -1.08
N GLU A 77 -1.90 -7.90 -1.60
CA GLU A 77 -1.03 -8.78 -0.82
C GLU A 77 0.19 -8.02 -0.25
N LEU A 78 0.84 -7.16 -1.03
CA LEU A 78 1.92 -6.30 -0.55
C LEU A 78 1.45 -5.29 0.51
N LEU A 79 0.36 -4.58 0.25
CA LEU A 79 -0.20 -3.61 1.19
C LEU A 79 -0.62 -4.29 2.50
N GLN A 80 -1.17 -5.49 2.43
CA GLN A 80 -1.51 -6.27 3.61
C GLN A 80 -0.25 -6.68 4.38
N HIS A 81 0.79 -7.14 3.70
CA HIS A 81 2.06 -7.50 4.33
C HIS A 81 2.67 -6.32 5.10
N TRP A 82 2.78 -5.15 4.48
CA TRP A 82 3.23 -3.94 5.17
C TRP A 82 2.26 -3.50 6.27
N GLY A 83 0.95 -3.74 6.11
CA GLY A 83 -0.05 -3.47 7.14
C GLY A 83 0.12 -4.33 8.39
N GLU A 84 0.51 -5.59 8.21
CA GLU A 84 0.82 -6.51 9.31
C GLU A 84 2.11 -6.12 10.05
N LEU A 85 3.06 -5.46 9.35
CA LEU A 85 4.27 -4.90 9.94
C LEU A 85 4.05 -3.51 10.57
N GLY A 86 2.87 -2.90 10.42
CA GLY A 86 2.61 -1.53 10.90
C GLY A 86 3.23 -0.43 10.04
N GLU A 87 3.66 -0.75 8.82
CA GLU A 87 4.38 0.14 7.89
C GLU A 87 3.40 1.04 7.10
N LEU A 88 2.63 1.86 7.82
CA LEU A 88 1.58 2.70 7.23
C LEU A 88 2.15 3.72 6.23
N ALA A 89 3.37 4.23 6.46
CA ALA A 89 4.02 5.17 5.54
C ALA A 89 4.28 4.55 4.15
N LYS A 90 4.75 3.29 4.10
CA LYS A 90 4.97 2.57 2.84
C LYS A 90 3.67 2.35 2.09
N ILE A 91 2.61 2.01 2.81
CA ILE A 91 1.25 1.87 2.25
C ILE A 91 0.80 3.20 1.65
N GLU A 92 0.95 4.31 2.37
CA GLU A 92 0.57 5.66 1.93
C GLU A 92 1.26 6.05 0.61
N GLU A 93 2.56 5.80 0.50
CA GLU A 93 3.33 6.06 -0.71
C GLU A 93 2.80 5.27 -1.92
N VAL A 94 2.56 3.98 -1.73
CA VAL A 94 2.08 3.10 -2.81
C VAL A 94 0.64 3.43 -3.19
N LEU A 95 -0.22 3.72 -2.22
CA LEU A 95 -1.60 4.16 -2.47
C LEU A 95 -1.62 5.39 -3.39
N ALA A 96 -0.78 6.39 -3.15
CA ALA A 96 -0.73 7.58 -3.98
C ALA A 96 -0.34 7.28 -5.44
N ALA A 97 0.42 6.20 -5.68
CA ALA A 97 0.86 5.79 -7.00
C ALA A 97 -0.08 4.81 -7.71
N MET A 98 -0.92 4.06 -6.99
CA MET A 98 -1.79 3.02 -7.57
C MET A 98 -2.62 3.51 -8.76
N PRO A 99 -3.37 4.64 -8.70
CA PRO A 99 -4.16 5.10 -9.83
C PRO A 99 -3.30 5.51 -11.04
N LEU A 100 -2.08 5.99 -10.81
CA LEU A 100 -1.14 6.37 -11.87
C LEU A 100 -0.68 5.14 -12.66
N GLY A 101 -0.56 3.99 -11.99
CA GLY A 101 -0.28 2.69 -12.61
C GLY A 101 -1.52 1.97 -13.15
N GLY A 102 -2.68 2.63 -13.19
CA GLY A 102 -3.92 2.04 -13.68
C GLY A 102 -4.57 1.04 -12.71
N VAL A 103 -4.18 1.05 -11.44
CA VAL A 103 -4.76 0.18 -10.40
C VAL A 103 -5.73 1.00 -9.54
N PRO A 104 -7.04 0.87 -9.71
CA PRO A 104 -8.00 1.65 -8.95
C PRO A 104 -8.07 1.18 -7.49
N TYR A 105 -8.43 2.09 -6.60
CA TYR A 105 -8.83 1.73 -5.25
C TYR A 105 -10.16 0.97 -5.26
N ASN A 106 -10.36 0.11 -4.27
CA ASN A 106 -11.60 -0.62 -4.07
C ASN A 106 -11.84 -0.87 -2.57
N HIS A 107 -12.89 -1.64 -2.24
CA HIS A 107 -13.25 -1.95 -0.86
C HIS A 107 -12.16 -2.73 -0.10
N VAL A 108 -11.34 -3.54 -0.78
CA VAL A 108 -10.19 -4.24 -0.17
C VAL A 108 -9.09 -3.23 0.16
N THR A 109 -8.82 -2.29 -0.73
CA THR A 109 -7.88 -1.18 -0.51
C THR A 109 -8.31 -0.39 0.73
N ALA A 110 -9.59 -0.01 0.80
CA ALA A 110 -10.17 0.70 1.93
C ALA A 110 -10.01 -0.09 3.24
N TYR A 111 -10.34 -1.39 3.23
CA TYR A 111 -10.22 -2.25 4.40
C TYR A 111 -8.79 -2.33 4.92
N ILE A 112 -7.79 -2.55 4.05
CA ILE A 112 -6.38 -2.67 4.46
C ILE A 112 -5.93 -1.39 5.17
N VAL A 113 -6.14 -0.22 4.55
CA VAL A 113 -5.61 1.05 5.07
C VAL A 113 -6.29 1.48 6.36
N ILE A 114 -7.60 1.26 6.46
CA ILE A 114 -8.38 1.53 7.68
C ILE A 114 -7.93 0.59 8.80
N ARG A 115 -7.82 -0.72 8.53
CA ARG A 115 -7.38 -1.71 9.52
C ARG A 115 -5.98 -1.37 10.04
N THR A 116 -5.03 -1.06 9.15
CA THR A 116 -3.66 -0.71 9.56
C THR A 116 -3.66 0.53 10.44
N ALA A 117 -4.36 1.60 10.05
CA ALA A 117 -4.44 2.83 10.85
C ALA A 117 -5.08 2.59 12.23
N VAL A 118 -6.19 1.85 12.29
CA VAL A 118 -6.87 1.48 13.55
C VAL A 118 -5.99 0.60 14.46
N ASN A 119 -5.20 -0.31 13.88
CA ASN A 119 -4.29 -1.15 14.65
C ASN A 119 -3.13 -0.36 15.25
N LEU A 120 -2.66 0.67 14.54
CA LEU A 120 -1.62 1.58 15.02
C LEU A 120 -2.14 2.64 16.01
N GLY A 121 -3.44 2.65 16.31
CA GLY A 121 -4.07 3.70 17.14
C GLY A 121 -4.17 5.06 16.44
N ALA A 122 -3.87 5.13 15.13
CA ALA A 122 -3.96 6.34 14.33
C ALA A 122 -5.40 6.59 13.87
N GLN A 123 -6.31 6.83 14.82
CA GLN A 123 -7.74 6.94 14.54
C GLN A 123 -8.07 8.04 13.53
N ASP A 124 -7.44 9.21 13.64
CA ASP A 124 -7.66 10.32 12.71
C ASP A 124 -7.34 9.94 11.26
N LYS A 125 -6.25 9.18 11.06
CA LYS A 125 -5.90 8.63 9.74
C LYS A 125 -6.93 7.61 9.26
N ALA A 126 -7.42 6.75 10.14
CA ALA A 126 -8.45 5.77 9.79
C ALA A 126 -9.74 6.45 9.31
N GLU A 127 -10.19 7.49 10.00
CA GLU A 127 -11.34 8.30 9.59
C GLU A 127 -11.10 9.01 8.27
N TYR A 128 -9.92 9.63 8.11
CA TYR A 128 -9.52 10.26 6.86
C TYR A 128 -9.59 9.29 5.68
N TYR A 129 -9.07 8.06 5.84
CA TYR A 129 -9.16 7.04 4.80
C TYR A 129 -10.60 6.63 4.50
N ALA A 130 -11.41 6.43 5.53
CA ALA A 130 -12.82 6.09 5.36
C ALA A 130 -13.55 7.17 4.55
N SER A 131 -13.41 8.44 4.93
CA SER A 131 -14.00 9.57 4.21
C SER A 131 -13.49 9.67 2.78
N ALA A 132 -12.17 9.54 2.58
CA ALA A 132 -11.55 9.60 1.26
C ALA A 132 -12.04 8.49 0.31
N MET A 133 -12.28 7.28 0.82
CA MET A 133 -12.81 6.16 0.05
C MET A 133 -14.30 6.37 -0.30
N VAL A 134 -15.11 6.83 0.65
CA VAL A 134 -16.53 7.15 0.42
C VAL A 134 -16.71 8.26 -0.60
N GLN A 135 -15.90 9.33 -0.53
CA GLN A 135 -15.90 10.41 -1.53
C GLN A 135 -15.60 9.90 -2.95
N ARG A 136 -14.81 8.83 -3.06
CA ARG A 136 -14.51 8.12 -4.32
C ARG A 136 -15.55 7.06 -4.67
N GLN A 137 -16.71 7.06 -4.00
CA GLN A 137 -17.81 6.11 -4.18
C GLN A 137 -17.44 4.65 -3.87
N ILE A 138 -16.38 4.43 -3.08
CA ILE A 138 -15.98 3.11 -2.63
C ILE A 138 -16.76 2.78 -1.37
N ARG A 139 -17.58 1.73 -1.44
CA ARG A 139 -18.33 1.24 -0.28
C ARG A 139 -17.37 0.59 0.72
N LEU A 140 -17.45 1.03 1.97
CA LEU A 140 -16.76 0.38 3.07
C LEU A 140 -17.45 -0.95 3.38
N THR A 141 -16.66 -1.97 3.67
CA THR A 141 -17.19 -3.26 4.11
C THR A 141 -17.71 -3.14 5.55
N PRO A 142 -18.67 -3.99 5.98
CA PRO A 142 -19.11 -4.01 7.38
C PRO A 142 -17.95 -4.19 8.37
N ALA A 143 -16.94 -4.98 8.00
CA ALA A 143 -15.73 -5.17 8.80
C ALA A 143 -14.92 -3.87 8.94
N ALA A 144 -14.74 -3.10 7.85
CA ALA A 144 -14.05 -1.81 7.92
C ALA A 144 -14.81 -0.81 8.80
N THR A 145 -16.13 -0.75 8.69
CA THR A 145 -16.97 0.10 9.54
C THR A 145 -16.85 -0.29 11.01
N ARG A 146 -16.89 -1.59 11.31
CA ARG A 146 -16.75 -2.09 12.68
C ARG A 146 -15.37 -1.75 13.28
N LEU A 147 -14.31 -1.81 12.49
CA LEU A 147 -12.96 -1.43 12.94
C LEU A 147 -12.90 0.05 13.33
N LEU A 148 -13.53 0.94 12.55
CA LEU A 148 -13.59 2.36 12.88
C LEU A 148 -14.31 2.60 14.21
N GLU A 149 -15.45 1.94 14.43
CA GLU A 149 -16.19 2.01 15.70
C GLU A 149 -15.34 1.57 16.89
N LEU A 150 -14.69 0.42 16.79
CA LEU A 150 -13.79 -0.11 17.83
C LEU A 150 -12.61 0.84 18.10
N GLY A 151 -12.10 1.50 17.06
CA GLY A 151 -11.07 2.53 17.21
C GLY A 151 -11.57 3.77 17.97
N ARG A 152 -12.77 4.27 17.64
CA ARG A 152 -13.44 5.39 18.35
C ARG A 152 -13.73 5.05 19.82
N GLU A 153 -14.16 3.82 20.09
CA GLU A 153 -14.41 3.34 21.46
C GLU A 153 -13.13 3.32 22.29
N ARG A 154 -12.03 2.78 21.75
CA ARG A 154 -10.73 2.77 22.43
C ARG A 154 -10.21 4.18 22.72
N LEU A 155 -10.33 5.10 21.77
CA LEU A 155 -9.89 6.48 21.97
C LEU A 155 -10.69 7.17 23.09
N ARG A 156 -12.01 6.97 23.13
CA ARG A 156 -12.88 7.52 24.20
C ARG A 156 -12.52 6.96 25.57
N GLN A 157 -12.25 5.66 25.67
CA GLN A 157 -11.82 5.03 26.92
C GLN A 157 -10.50 5.62 27.42
N GLN A 158 -9.49 5.74 26.54
CA GLN A 158 -8.20 6.34 26.90
C GLN A 158 -8.35 7.78 27.41
N GLN A 159 -9.21 8.59 26.78
CA GLN A 159 -9.47 9.96 27.23
C GLN A 159 -10.15 10.01 28.61
N GLN A 160 -11.07 9.08 28.89
CA GLN A 160 -11.72 8.98 30.20
C GLN A 160 -10.74 8.56 31.30
N ASP A 161 -9.88 7.59 31.02
CA ASP A 161 -8.88 7.11 31.97
C ASP A 161 -7.86 8.21 32.32
N LEU A 162 -7.43 8.99 31.33
CA LEU A 162 -6.55 10.15 31.54
C LEU A 162 -7.20 11.21 32.44
N GLN A 163 -8.46 11.57 32.17
CA GLN A 163 -9.19 12.56 32.97
C GLN A 163 -9.43 12.10 34.41
N GLN A 164 -9.69 10.81 34.63
CA GLN A 164 -9.83 10.25 35.97
C GLN A 164 -8.50 10.22 36.73
N GLY A 165 -7.39 9.92 36.06
CA GLY A 165 -6.05 9.96 36.65
C GLY A 165 -5.64 11.37 37.08
N GLU A 166 -5.90 12.39 36.25
CA GLU A 166 -5.62 13.80 36.56
C GLU A 166 -6.47 14.30 37.75
N GLN A 167 -7.76 13.94 37.82
CA GLN A 167 -8.62 14.29 38.94
C GLN A 167 -8.20 13.64 40.26
N GLN A 168 -7.65 12.42 40.23
CA GLN A 168 -7.14 11.75 41.43
C GLN A 168 -5.81 12.35 41.92
N GLN A 169 -4.97 12.86 41.02
CA GLN A 169 -3.72 13.54 41.39
C GLN A 169 -3.95 14.94 41.99
N LEU A 170 -5.02 15.64 41.58
CA LEU A 170 -5.38 16.95 42.13
C LEU A 170 -6.04 16.87 43.53
N MET A 171 -6.47 15.68 43.96
CA MET A 171 -7.08 15.44 45.28
C MET A 171 -6.08 14.87 46.30
N GLN A 172 -4.81 14.70 45.95
CA GLN A 172 -3.71 14.33 46.85
C GLN A 172 -2.80 15.53 47.10
#